data_AF-A0A0S3JPN3-F1
#
_entry.id   AF-A0A0S3JPN3-F1
#
_cell.length_a   1.000
_cell.length_b   1.000
_cell.length_c   1.000
_cell.angle_alpha   90.00
_cell.angle_beta   90.00
_cell.angle_gamma   90.00
#
_symmetry.space_group_name_H-M   'P 1'
#
loop_
_entity.id
_entity.type
_entity.pdbx_description
1 polymer ?
#
loop_
_entity_poly.entity_id
_entity_poly.type
_entity_poly.pdbx_seq_one_letter_code
_entity_poly.pdbx_strand_id
1 'polypeptide(L)'
;MWNRGAQAEEIAKVLKRSRSSVSGKRRSLGLPSRTQISREKAAEHNAALRKSALSAPKKTVLSWAQASVLTRKELRGRTYRVRCCRNLVTITCMSRSDKIRWNEAANIECAYRYFALQSHHLIAQDFLLTSDAIRSHASLEECIPESRRKKLVYFIYEDAIEYITSRGIFRRHCSVMEGARFWTNSKLRRLSRRARKSRRLRGLVAAYDLAA
;
A
#
# COMPACT_ATOMS: atom_id res chain seq x y z
N MET A 1 -0.22 -13.93 6.80
CA MET A 1 -0.56 -14.76 5.62
C MET A 1 0.62 -14.72 4.66
N TRP A 2 1.07 -15.85 4.10
CA TRP A 2 2.14 -15.83 3.09
C TRP A 2 1.56 -15.61 1.69
N ASN A 3 2.23 -14.78 0.89
CA ASN A 3 1.82 -14.54 -0.48
C ASN A 3 2.05 -15.78 -1.33
N ARG A 4 1.26 -15.93 -2.41
CA ARG A 4 1.49 -16.95 -3.42
C ARG A 4 2.94 -16.85 -3.92
N GLY A 5 3.71 -17.92 -3.73
CA GLY A 5 5.12 -17.98 -4.11
C GLY A 5 6.14 -17.52 -3.05
N ALA A 6 5.75 -17.17 -1.82
CA ALA A 6 6.70 -16.85 -0.75
C ALA A 6 7.72 -18.00 -0.52
N GLN A 7 8.97 -17.67 -0.19
CA GLN A 7 9.99 -18.69 0.03
C GLN A 7 9.69 -19.48 1.30
N ALA A 8 10.03 -20.78 1.32
CA ALA A 8 9.84 -21.62 2.51
C ALA A 8 10.58 -21.07 3.73
N GLU A 9 11.70 -20.38 3.52
CA GLU A 9 12.45 -19.72 4.58
C GLU A 9 11.76 -18.47 5.12
N GLU A 10 11.15 -17.66 4.24
CA GLU A 10 10.33 -16.51 4.66
C GLU A 10 9.09 -16.97 5.43
N ILE A 11 8.44 -18.04 4.96
CA ILE A 11 7.31 -18.67 5.64
C ILE A 11 7.74 -19.21 7.00
N ALA A 12 8.89 -19.88 7.08
CA ALA A 12 9.46 -20.41 8.32
C ALA A 12 9.73 -19.30 9.34
N LYS A 13 10.32 -18.18 8.90
CA LYS A 13 10.55 -16.98 9.72
C LYS A 13 9.24 -16.40 10.26
N VAL A 14 8.19 -16.33 9.43
CA VAL A 14 6.87 -15.84 9.85
C VAL A 14 6.19 -16.79 10.84
N LEU A 15 6.26 -18.10 10.59
CA LEU A 15 5.65 -19.13 11.42
C LEU A 15 6.43 -19.47 12.70
N LYS A 16 7.65 -18.95 12.86
CA LYS A 16 8.60 -19.39 13.89
C LYS A 16 8.78 -20.92 13.88
N ARG A 17 8.89 -21.49 12.67
CA ARG A 17 9.11 -22.93 12.44
C ARG A 17 10.40 -23.13 11.66
N SER A 18 10.92 -24.36 11.64
CA SER A 18 12.05 -24.69 10.78
C SER A 18 11.62 -24.72 9.31
N ARG A 19 12.54 -24.38 8.40
CA ARG A 19 12.34 -24.51 6.94
C ARG A 19 11.94 -25.93 6.53
N SER A 20 12.52 -26.94 7.18
CA SER A 20 12.21 -28.35 6.95
C SER A 20 10.78 -28.70 7.34
N SER A 21 10.27 -28.17 8.47
CA SER A 21 8.88 -28.34 8.90
C SER A 21 7.90 -27.73 7.88
N VAL A 22 8.18 -26.51 7.40
CA VAL A 22 7.35 -25.86 6.36
C VAL A 22 7.38 -26.64 5.05
N SER A 23 8.56 -27.09 4.62
CA SER A 23 8.72 -27.90 3.39
C SER A 23 8.03 -29.27 3.51
N GLY A 24 8.11 -29.91 4.68
CA GLY A 24 7.42 -31.15 4.99
C GLY A 24 5.91 -30.99 4.91
N LYS A 25 5.36 -29.95 5.55
CA LYS A 25 3.93 -29.65 5.50
C LYS A 25 3.45 -29.29 4.08
N ARG A 26 4.26 -28.58 3.31
CA ARG A 26 3.97 -28.29 1.89
C ARG A 26 3.82 -29.58 1.08
N ARG A 27 4.77 -30.52 1.24
CA ARG A 27 4.74 -31.83 0.57
C ARG A 27 3.54 -32.66 1.01
N SER A 28 3.25 -32.74 2.31
CA SER A 28 2.10 -33.50 2.83
C SER A 28 0.76 -32.97 2.31
N LEU A 29 0.69 -31.68 1.98
CA LEU A 29 -0.49 -31.04 1.40
C LEU A 29 -0.53 -31.11 -0.14
N GLY A 30 0.43 -31.78 -0.79
CA GLY A 30 0.51 -31.87 -2.25
C GLY A 30 0.74 -30.53 -2.95
N LEU A 31 1.20 -29.49 -2.23
CA LEU A 31 1.35 -28.16 -2.80
C LEU A 31 2.59 -28.11 -3.69
N PRO A 32 2.48 -27.55 -4.91
CA PRO A 32 3.58 -27.52 -5.85
C PRO A 32 4.78 -26.76 -5.27
N SER A 33 5.98 -27.23 -5.62
CA SER A 33 7.19 -26.50 -5.32
C SER A 33 7.21 -25.19 -6.10
N ARG A 34 7.92 -24.19 -5.57
CA ARG A 34 8.15 -22.97 -6.33
C ARG A 34 9.03 -23.35 -7.52
N THR A 35 8.47 -23.32 -8.72
CA THR A 35 9.23 -23.51 -9.96
C THR A 35 10.22 -22.36 -10.08
N GLN A 36 11.52 -22.67 -10.00
CA GLN A 36 12.54 -21.71 -10.38
C GLN A 36 12.55 -21.67 -11.90
N ILE A 37 12.11 -20.54 -12.45
CA ILE A 37 12.23 -20.25 -13.88
C ILE A 37 13.55 -19.53 -14.12
N SER A 38 14.20 -19.80 -15.26
CA SER A 38 15.38 -19.05 -15.67
C SER A 38 15.02 -17.57 -15.83
N ARG A 39 16.03 -16.70 -15.72
CA ARG A 39 15.84 -15.25 -15.95
C ARG A 39 15.29 -14.98 -17.35
N GLU A 40 15.73 -15.76 -18.33
CA GLU A 40 15.25 -15.72 -19.73
C GLU A 40 13.75 -16.02 -19.81
N LYS A 41 13.30 -17.16 -19.27
CA LYS A 41 11.87 -17.51 -19.24
C LYS A 41 11.03 -16.47 -18.50
N ALA A 42 11.57 -15.88 -17.43
CA ALA A 42 10.88 -14.80 -16.73
C ALA A 42 10.77 -13.52 -17.59
N ALA A 43 11.82 -13.18 -18.33
CA ALA A 43 11.83 -12.05 -19.25
C ALA A 43 10.85 -12.26 -20.42
N GLU A 44 10.85 -13.45 -21.02
CA GLU A 44 9.90 -13.84 -22.07
C GLU A 44 8.45 -13.73 -21.58
N HIS A 45 8.16 -14.26 -20.40
CA HIS A 45 6.83 -14.17 -19.80
C HIS A 45 6.41 -12.72 -19.54
N ASN A 46 7.32 -11.90 -19.00
CA ASN A 46 7.05 -10.47 -18.77
C ASN A 46 6.86 -9.70 -20.08
N ALA A 47 7.60 -10.03 -21.13
CA ALA A 47 7.44 -9.45 -22.46
C ALA A 47 6.09 -9.82 -23.08
N ALA A 48 5.66 -11.07 -22.95
CA ALA A 48 4.34 -11.53 -23.39
C ALA A 48 3.20 -10.81 -22.64
N LEU A 49 3.31 -10.70 -21.31
CA LEU A 49 2.36 -9.95 -20.48
C LEU A 49 2.29 -8.47 -20.88
N ARG A 50 3.44 -7.84 -21.13
CA ARG A 50 3.54 -6.44 -21.54
C ARG A 50 2.91 -6.21 -22.92
N LYS A 51 3.19 -7.09 -23.88
CA LYS A 51 2.56 -7.05 -25.23
C LYS A 51 1.04 -7.16 -25.11
N SER A 52 0.54 -8.12 -24.34
CA SER A 52 -0.89 -8.30 -24.06
C SER A 52 -1.52 -7.07 -23.40
N ALA A 53 -0.83 -6.46 -22.43
CA ALA A 53 -1.33 -5.28 -21.73
C ALA A 53 -1.40 -4.04 -22.64
N LEU A 54 -0.42 -3.86 -23.53
CA LEU A 54 -0.38 -2.74 -24.47
C LEU A 54 -1.43 -2.89 -25.57
N SER A 55 -1.66 -4.10 -26.09
CA SER A 55 -2.69 -4.38 -27.09
C SER A 55 -4.11 -4.26 -26.55
N ALA A 56 -4.30 -4.40 -25.23
CA ALA A 56 -5.62 -4.26 -24.62
C ALA A 56 -6.15 -2.81 -24.75
N PRO A 57 -7.42 -2.62 -25.14
CA PRO A 57 -8.06 -1.30 -25.19
C PRO A 57 -7.96 -0.58 -23.85
N LYS A 58 -7.81 0.76 -23.85
CA LYS A 58 -7.61 1.55 -22.61
C LYS A 58 -8.77 1.44 -21.60
N LYS A 59 -9.99 1.17 -22.06
CA LYS A 59 -11.17 0.95 -21.21
C LYS A 59 -11.12 -0.38 -20.45
N THR A 60 -10.29 -1.32 -20.89
CA THR A 60 -10.18 -2.65 -20.28
C THR A 60 -9.50 -2.56 -18.92
N VAL A 61 -10.07 -3.23 -17.92
CA VAL A 61 -9.44 -3.37 -16.61
C VAL A 61 -8.33 -4.41 -16.70
N LEU A 62 -7.08 -3.98 -16.55
CA LEU A 62 -5.93 -4.87 -16.57
C LEU A 62 -5.87 -5.71 -15.30
N SER A 63 -5.34 -6.94 -15.44
CA SER A 63 -4.90 -7.71 -14.28
C SER A 63 -3.70 -7.05 -13.60
N TRP A 64 -3.48 -7.37 -12.32
CA TRP A 64 -2.31 -6.87 -11.60
C TRP A 64 -0.99 -7.25 -12.28
N ALA A 65 -0.89 -8.48 -12.78
CA ALA A 65 0.31 -8.97 -13.48
C ALA A 65 0.61 -8.16 -14.74
N GLN A 66 -0.42 -7.90 -15.57
CA GLN A 66 -0.30 -7.04 -16.74
C GLN A 66 0.11 -5.61 -16.39
N ALA A 67 -0.47 -5.03 -15.33
CA ALA A 67 -0.10 -3.68 -14.90
C ALA A 67 1.32 -3.60 -14.32
N SER A 68 1.79 -4.66 -13.67
CA SER A 68 3.10 -4.70 -13.00
C SER A 68 4.30 -4.62 -13.95
N VAL A 69 4.11 -4.98 -15.22
CA VAL A 69 5.14 -4.95 -16.27
C VAL A 69 5.08 -3.68 -17.13
N LEU A 70 4.16 -2.75 -16.82
CA LEU A 70 4.04 -1.47 -17.49
C LEU A 70 4.77 -0.37 -16.72
N THR A 71 5.31 0.60 -17.46
CA THR A 71 5.86 1.82 -16.87
C THR A 71 4.74 2.74 -16.40
N ARG A 72 5.06 3.70 -15.52
CA ARG A 72 4.11 4.73 -15.07
C ARG A 72 3.43 5.48 -16.21
N LYS A 73 4.20 5.80 -17.26
CA LYS A 73 3.69 6.52 -18.44
C LYS A 73 2.67 5.68 -19.21
N GLU A 74 2.91 4.38 -19.34
CA GLU A 74 2.03 3.45 -20.07
C GLU A 74 0.75 3.11 -19.31
N LEU A 75 0.79 3.17 -17.98
CA LEU A 75 -0.39 3.01 -17.14
C LEU A 75 -1.34 4.22 -17.21
N ARG A 76 -0.90 5.39 -17.70
CA ARG A 76 -1.75 6.60 -17.76
C ARG A 76 -3.02 6.36 -18.55
N GLY A 77 -4.15 6.73 -17.95
CA GLY A 77 -5.48 6.55 -18.53
C GLY A 77 -5.99 5.11 -18.54
N ARG A 78 -5.31 4.19 -17.84
CA ARG A 78 -5.72 2.79 -17.68
C ARG A 78 -6.18 2.50 -16.26
N THR A 79 -6.98 1.45 -16.12
CA THR A 79 -7.45 0.92 -14.83
C THR A 79 -6.93 -0.50 -14.65
N TYR A 80 -6.51 -0.85 -13.43
CA TYR A 80 -6.04 -2.20 -13.12
C TYR A 80 -6.52 -2.68 -11.76
N ARG A 81 -6.54 -4.00 -11.57
CA ARG A 81 -6.88 -4.65 -10.29
C ARG A 81 -5.70 -4.65 -9.33
N VAL A 82 -5.98 -4.39 -8.06
CA VAL A 82 -4.99 -4.47 -6.97
C VAL A 82 -4.79 -5.93 -6.55
N ARG A 83 -3.57 -6.27 -6.13
CA ARG A 83 -3.25 -7.63 -5.66
C ARG A 83 -3.70 -7.86 -4.23
N CYS A 84 -4.03 -9.12 -3.92
CA CYS A 84 -4.29 -9.59 -2.55
C CYS A 84 -5.47 -8.85 -1.89
N CYS A 85 -6.44 -8.40 -2.67
CA CYS A 85 -7.68 -7.81 -2.19
C CYS A 85 -8.81 -8.84 -2.27
N ARG A 86 -9.72 -8.82 -1.30
CA ARG A 86 -10.92 -9.68 -1.29
C ARG A 86 -11.98 -9.18 -2.27
N ASN A 87 -12.07 -7.85 -2.41
CA ASN A 87 -12.94 -7.17 -3.36
C ASN A 87 -12.24 -6.96 -4.72
N LEU A 88 -13.01 -6.71 -5.78
CA LEU A 88 -12.53 -6.27 -7.10
C LEU A 88 -12.00 -4.81 -7.03
N VAL A 89 -11.04 -4.57 -6.14
CA VAL A 89 -10.41 -3.27 -5.94
C VAL A 89 -9.65 -2.92 -7.21
N THR A 90 -9.98 -1.76 -7.76
CA THR A 90 -9.33 -1.22 -8.95
C THR A 90 -8.74 0.14 -8.69
N ILE A 91 -7.64 0.43 -9.37
CA ILE A 91 -6.96 1.72 -9.36
C ILE A 91 -6.96 2.27 -10.78
N THR A 92 -7.34 3.53 -10.93
CA THR A 92 -7.33 4.23 -12.23
C THR A 92 -6.24 5.29 -12.25
N CYS A 93 -5.31 5.17 -13.20
CA CYS A 93 -4.29 6.18 -13.42
C CYS A 93 -4.83 7.31 -14.30
N MET A 94 -4.59 8.56 -13.91
CA MET A 94 -5.01 9.72 -14.71
C MET A 94 -4.29 9.73 -16.06
N SER A 95 -4.95 10.24 -17.11
CA SER A 95 -4.39 10.26 -18.47
C SER A 95 -3.27 11.31 -18.62
N ARG A 96 -3.41 12.46 -17.95
CA ARG A 96 -2.52 13.63 -18.12
C ARG A 96 -1.52 13.84 -16.98
N SER A 97 -1.53 13.01 -15.94
CA SER A 97 -0.62 13.17 -14.80
C SER A 97 -0.34 11.84 -14.11
N ASP A 98 0.67 11.80 -13.24
CA ASP A 98 0.97 10.64 -12.42
C ASP A 98 0.05 10.51 -11.18
N LYS A 99 -1.01 11.32 -11.14
CA LYS A 99 -2.05 11.21 -10.12
C LYS A 99 -2.90 9.97 -10.35
N ILE A 100 -3.45 9.49 -9.25
CA ILE A 100 -4.29 8.30 -9.23
C ILE A 100 -5.69 8.73 -8.80
N ARG A 101 -6.69 8.22 -9.51
CA ARG A 101 -8.07 8.27 -9.06
C ARG A 101 -8.32 7.05 -8.19
N TRP A 102 -8.55 7.32 -6.91
CA TRP A 102 -8.95 6.33 -5.94
C TRP A 102 -10.46 6.16 -6.00
N ASN A 103 -10.92 4.92 -6.12
CA ASN A 103 -12.33 4.61 -5.92
C ASN A 103 -12.57 4.23 -4.45
N GLU A 104 -13.84 4.15 -4.07
CA GLU A 104 -14.24 3.85 -2.70
C GLU A 104 -13.69 2.50 -2.21
N ALA A 105 -13.72 1.47 -3.06
CA ALA A 105 -13.16 0.16 -2.72
C ALA A 105 -11.64 0.23 -2.42
N ALA A 106 -10.88 1.02 -3.17
CA ALA A 106 -9.46 1.23 -2.94
C ALA A 106 -9.17 2.07 -1.69
N ASN A 107 -10.02 3.07 -1.40
CA ASN A 107 -9.93 3.85 -0.17
C ASN A 107 -10.12 2.95 1.05
N ILE A 108 -11.20 2.16 1.04
CA ILE A 108 -11.55 1.21 2.11
C ILE A 108 -10.43 0.19 2.30
N GLU A 109 -9.94 -0.43 1.23
CA GLU A 109 -8.85 -1.40 1.28
C GLU A 109 -7.55 -0.79 1.86
N CYS A 110 -7.18 0.41 1.40
CA CYS A 110 -6.00 1.11 1.91
C CYS A 110 -6.17 1.43 3.41
N ALA A 111 -7.33 1.93 3.82
CA ALA A 111 -7.64 2.22 5.20
C ALA A 111 -7.56 0.96 6.07
N TYR A 112 -8.17 -0.16 5.65
CA TYR A 112 -8.10 -1.43 6.38
C TYR A 112 -6.66 -1.90 6.58
N ARG A 113 -5.83 -1.87 5.52
CA ARG A 113 -4.42 -2.25 5.61
C ARG A 113 -3.63 -1.33 6.55
N TYR A 114 -3.96 -0.04 6.57
CA TYR A 114 -3.43 0.88 7.57
C TYR A 114 -3.95 0.59 8.98
N PHE A 115 -5.22 0.28 9.20
CA PHE A 115 -5.69 -0.11 10.54
C PHE A 115 -5.01 -1.41 11.02
N ALA A 116 -4.75 -2.34 10.09
CA ALA A 116 -4.03 -3.58 10.30
C ALA A 116 -2.52 -3.43 10.60
N LEU A 117 -2.03 -2.20 10.69
CA LEU A 117 -0.63 -1.86 10.91
C LEU A 117 0.32 -2.32 9.78
N GLN A 118 -0.20 -2.58 8.58
CA GLN A 118 0.63 -2.99 7.44
C GLN A 118 1.56 -1.85 6.99
N SER A 119 2.79 -2.20 6.59
CA SER A 119 3.76 -1.22 6.09
C SER A 119 3.28 -0.60 4.78
N HIS A 120 3.38 0.71 4.65
CA HIS A 120 3.05 1.43 3.42
C HIS A 120 3.85 0.96 2.21
N HIS A 121 5.03 0.36 2.40
CA HIS A 121 5.82 -0.22 1.30
C HIS A 121 5.17 -1.47 0.74
N LEU A 122 4.60 -2.32 1.59
CA LEU A 122 3.88 -3.52 1.17
C LEU A 122 2.57 -3.16 0.49
N ILE A 123 1.85 -2.18 1.05
CA ILE A 123 0.64 -1.63 0.42
C ILE A 123 0.99 -1.04 -0.96
N ALA A 124 2.05 -0.24 -1.04
CA ALA A 124 2.51 0.37 -2.30
C ALA A 124 2.87 -0.69 -3.35
N GLN A 125 3.54 -1.78 -2.95
CA GLN A 125 3.88 -2.89 -3.83
C GLN A 125 2.62 -3.56 -4.41
N ASP A 126 1.64 -3.89 -3.57
CA ASP A 126 0.41 -4.54 -4.03
C ASP A 126 -0.49 -3.60 -4.85
N PHE A 127 -0.47 -2.30 -4.54
CA PHE A 127 -1.20 -1.28 -5.30
C PHE A 127 -0.46 -0.83 -6.56
N LEU A 128 0.79 -1.27 -6.80
CA LEU A 128 1.66 -0.73 -7.86
C LEU A 128 1.79 0.80 -7.77
N LEU A 129 1.85 1.36 -6.56
CA LEU A 129 1.98 2.78 -6.28
C LEU A 129 3.34 3.09 -5.63
N THR A 130 3.69 4.37 -5.53
CA THR A 130 4.84 4.77 -4.71
C THR A 130 4.44 4.75 -3.23
N SER A 131 5.39 4.50 -2.34
CA SER A 131 5.15 4.61 -0.89
C SER A 131 4.64 6.00 -0.52
N ASP A 132 5.10 7.04 -1.20
CA ASP A 132 4.64 8.42 -1.00
C ASP A 132 3.18 8.63 -1.40
N ALA A 133 2.71 8.03 -2.49
CA ALA A 133 1.31 8.09 -2.87
C ALA A 133 0.43 7.45 -1.78
N ILE A 134 0.85 6.29 -1.26
CA ILE A 134 0.15 5.60 -0.17
C ILE A 134 0.14 6.44 1.11
N ARG A 135 1.27 7.05 1.50
CA ARG A 135 1.36 7.93 2.68
C ARG A 135 0.54 9.20 2.54
N SER A 136 0.59 9.82 1.36
CA SER A 136 -0.15 11.05 1.05
C SER A 136 -1.65 10.79 1.13
N HIS A 137 -2.12 9.70 0.51
CA HIS A 137 -3.52 9.29 0.54
C HIS A 137 -3.98 8.95 1.97
N ALA A 138 -3.23 8.14 2.71
CA ALA A 138 -3.54 7.81 4.10
C ALA A 138 -3.57 9.04 5.04
N SER A 139 -2.78 10.06 4.74
CA SER A 139 -2.80 11.33 5.50
C SER A 139 -4.05 12.17 5.19
N LEU A 140 -4.70 11.94 4.05
CA LEU A 140 -5.91 12.63 3.58
C LEU A 140 -7.17 11.92 4.10
N GLU A 141 -7.25 10.60 3.92
CA GLU A 141 -8.40 9.75 4.28
C GLU A 141 -8.41 9.34 5.75
N GLU A 142 -7.94 10.20 6.64
CA GLU A 142 -8.03 9.98 8.08
C GLU A 142 -7.46 8.61 8.53
N CYS A 143 -6.34 8.11 8.01
CA CYS A 143 -5.75 6.85 8.49
C CYS A 143 -4.72 7.11 9.62
N ILE A 144 -4.55 6.16 10.56
CA ILE A 144 -3.62 6.31 11.69
C ILE A 144 -2.18 6.58 11.19
N PRO A 145 -1.54 7.72 11.57
CA PRO A 145 -0.15 8.00 11.25
C PRO A 145 0.79 7.03 11.96
N GLU A 146 1.87 6.77 11.25
CA GLU A 146 2.94 5.79 11.43
C GLU A 146 3.75 5.89 12.74
N SER A 147 3.10 5.90 13.91
CA SER A 147 3.83 5.82 15.18
C SER A 147 4.02 4.34 15.58
N ARG A 148 5.17 3.79 15.17
CA ARG A 148 5.75 2.50 15.63
C ARG A 148 5.03 1.23 15.14
N ARG A 149 5.21 0.86 13.87
CA ARG A 149 4.69 -0.43 13.38
C ARG A 149 5.83 -1.35 12.94
N LYS A 150 5.89 -2.52 13.58
CA LYS A 150 6.67 -3.68 13.13
C LYS A 150 6.16 -4.10 11.75
N LYS A 151 6.97 -4.83 10.96
CA LYS A 151 6.57 -5.50 9.71
C LYS A 151 5.39 -6.46 9.97
N LEU A 152 4.18 -5.94 10.13
CA LEU A 152 2.97 -6.74 10.22
C LEU A 152 2.51 -6.94 8.78
N VAL A 153 2.67 -8.18 8.32
CA VAL A 153 2.20 -8.67 7.01
C VAL A 153 0.73 -9.14 7.12
N TYR A 154 0.05 -8.75 8.18
CA TYR A 154 -1.29 -9.24 8.50
C TYR A 154 -2.36 -8.23 8.08
N PHE A 155 -3.50 -8.80 7.72
CA PHE A 155 -4.77 -8.14 7.45
C PHE A 155 -5.60 -8.25 8.74
N ILE A 156 -6.28 -7.19 9.16
CA ILE A 156 -7.27 -7.23 10.25
C ILE A 156 -8.64 -7.03 9.61
N TYR A 157 -9.59 -7.93 9.89
CA TYR A 157 -11.00 -7.82 9.49
C TYR A 157 -11.88 -7.71 10.73
N GLU A 158 -13.00 -6.98 10.54
CA GLU A 158 -14.22 -6.93 11.37
C GLU A 158 -14.00 -6.72 12.86
N ASP A 159 -13.53 -5.53 13.19
CA ASP A 159 -14.33 -4.53 13.92
C ASP A 159 -13.41 -3.33 14.14
N ALA A 160 -13.25 -2.51 13.09
CA ALA A 160 -12.30 -1.41 13.13
C ALA A 160 -12.59 -0.46 14.30
N ILE A 161 -13.86 -0.30 14.69
CA ILE A 161 -14.27 0.58 15.79
C ILE A 161 -13.91 -0.04 17.14
N GLU A 162 -14.21 -1.32 17.40
CA GLU A 162 -13.75 -2.00 18.61
C GLU A 162 -12.21 -2.05 18.70
N TYR A 163 -11.54 -2.30 17.58
CA TYR A 163 -10.07 -2.31 17.50
C TYR A 163 -9.45 -0.92 17.75
N ILE A 164 -10.05 0.14 17.22
CA ILE A 164 -9.64 1.54 17.45
C ILE A 164 -9.84 1.92 18.92
N THR A 165 -11.00 1.56 19.49
CA THR A 165 -11.39 1.90 20.87
C THR A 165 -10.54 1.16 21.88
N SER A 166 -10.35 -0.15 21.71
CA SER A 166 -9.49 -1.00 22.57
C SER A 166 -8.01 -0.58 22.59
N ARG A 167 -7.54 0.10 21.54
CA ARG A 167 -6.16 0.61 21.44
C ARG A 167 -6.01 2.08 21.90
N GLY A 168 -7.07 2.70 22.40
CA GLY A 168 -7.05 4.10 22.88
C GLY A 168 -6.75 5.11 21.78
N ILE A 169 -7.18 4.83 20.54
CA ILE A 169 -6.93 5.65 19.37
C ILE A 169 -8.14 6.56 19.13
N PHE A 170 -7.92 7.87 18.99
CA PHE A 170 -8.99 8.86 18.79
C PHE A 170 -8.72 9.77 17.60
N ARG A 171 -9.81 10.25 16.99
CA ARG A 171 -9.82 11.09 15.78
C ARG A 171 -9.57 12.56 16.12
N ARG A 172 -8.76 13.26 15.31
CA ARG A 172 -8.47 14.69 15.47
C ARG A 172 -8.50 15.44 14.15
N HIS A 173 -8.91 16.71 14.20
CA HIS A 173 -8.85 17.63 13.05
C HIS A 173 -7.41 18.09 12.76
N CYS A 174 -7.06 18.16 11.48
CA CYS A 174 -5.82 18.76 11.00
C CYS A 174 -5.95 20.28 10.99
N SER A 175 -5.12 20.98 11.77
CA SER A 175 -5.17 22.45 11.87
C SER A 175 -4.62 23.20 10.65
N VAL A 176 -4.21 22.50 9.59
CA VAL A 176 -3.53 23.09 8.41
C VAL A 176 -4.22 22.73 7.10
N MET A 177 -5.14 21.77 7.12
CA MET A 177 -5.92 21.38 5.96
C MET A 177 -7.36 21.24 6.44
N GLU A 178 -8.19 22.19 6.03
CA GLU A 178 -9.60 22.21 6.35
C GLU A 178 -10.28 20.91 5.88
N GLY A 179 -11.19 20.38 6.70
CA GLY A 179 -11.87 19.11 6.46
C GLY A 179 -11.04 17.84 6.73
N ALA A 180 -9.70 17.91 6.74
CA ALA A 180 -8.87 16.73 6.98
C ALA A 180 -8.82 16.34 8.47
N ARG A 181 -8.99 15.05 8.78
CA ARG A 181 -8.78 14.49 10.13
C ARG A 181 -7.72 13.39 10.11
N PHE A 182 -7.25 12.98 11.28
CA PHE A 182 -6.31 11.87 11.45
C PHE A 182 -6.50 11.20 12.82
N TRP A 183 -6.22 9.90 12.91
CA TRP A 183 -6.26 9.17 14.18
C TRP A 183 -4.94 9.30 14.94
N THR A 184 -4.96 9.28 16.27
CA THR A 184 -3.75 9.31 17.09
C THR A 184 -3.93 8.49 18.35
N ASN A 185 -2.84 7.87 18.81
CA ASN A 185 -2.75 7.16 20.08
C ASN A 185 -2.21 8.04 21.23
N SER A 186 -1.85 9.30 20.92
CA SER A 186 -1.25 10.23 21.88
C SER A 186 -2.26 11.30 22.31
N LYS A 187 -2.53 11.40 23.63
CA LYS A 187 -3.40 12.42 24.22
C LYS A 187 -2.83 13.83 24.09
N LEU A 188 -1.51 13.94 23.85
CA LEU A 188 -0.81 15.20 23.66
C LEU A 188 -1.15 15.85 22.31
N ARG A 189 -1.15 17.18 22.27
CA ARG A 189 -1.46 18.00 21.09
C ARG A 189 -0.32 17.89 20.05
N ARG A 190 -0.34 16.81 19.25
CA ARG A 190 0.68 16.58 18.21
C ARG A 190 0.32 17.36 16.94
N LEU A 191 1.13 18.37 16.60
CA LEU A 191 1.07 19.03 15.29
C LEU A 191 1.40 18.00 14.19
N SER A 192 0.57 17.95 13.14
CA SER A 192 0.81 17.09 11.98
C SER A 192 2.17 17.41 11.34
N ARG A 193 2.82 16.44 10.69
CA ARG A 193 4.13 16.70 10.03
C ARG A 193 4.02 17.83 9.00
N ARG A 194 2.92 17.89 8.26
CA ARG A 194 2.62 18.98 7.32
C ARG A 194 2.47 20.32 8.05
N ALA A 195 1.81 20.34 9.21
CA ALA A 195 1.71 21.55 10.03
C ALA A 195 3.07 22.02 10.58
N ARG A 196 3.94 21.10 11.01
CA ARG A 196 5.32 21.44 11.39
C ARG A 196 6.13 21.98 10.21
N LYS A 197 5.99 21.39 9.02
CA LYS A 197 6.69 21.84 7.81
C LYS A 197 6.19 23.22 7.36
N SER A 198 4.87 23.46 7.40
CA SER A 198 4.27 24.77 7.11
C SER A 198 4.67 25.84 8.14
N ARG A 199 4.70 25.51 9.44
CA ARG A 199 5.22 26.42 10.48
C ARG A 199 6.71 26.72 10.29
N ARG A 200 7.52 25.71 9.96
CA ARG A 200 8.96 25.90 9.69
C ARG A 200 9.19 26.76 8.46
N LEU A 201 8.42 26.57 7.39
CA LEU A 201 8.45 27.41 6.19
C LEU A 201 8.03 28.85 6.51
N ARG A 202 6.94 29.05 7.27
CA ARG A 202 6.54 30.39 7.72
C ARG A 202 7.58 31.06 8.63
N GLY A 203 8.21 30.29 9.52
CA GLY A 203 9.30 30.80 10.37
C GLY A 203 10.57 31.14 9.58
N LEU A 204 10.87 30.40 8.51
CA LEU A 204 11.96 30.74 7.58
C LEU A 204 11.65 32.01 6.79
N VAL A 205 10.43 32.14 6.25
CA VAL A 205 9.99 33.36 5.55
C VAL A 205 10.05 34.58 6.48
N ALA A 206 9.53 34.47 7.70
CA ALA A 206 9.61 35.56 8.68
C ALA A 206 11.05 35.90 9.10
N ALA A 207 11.98 34.94 9.07
CA ALA A 207 13.39 35.19 9.34
C ALA A 207 14.10 35.88 8.16
N TYR A 208 13.65 35.63 6.92
CA TYR A 208 14.11 36.36 5.73
C TYR A 208 13.55 37.79 5.70
N ASP A 209 12.29 38.00 6.10
CA ASP A 209 11.66 39.33 6.16
C ASP A 209 12.24 40.22 7.28
N LEU A 210 12.90 39.64 8.29
CA LEU A 210 13.63 40.37 9.35
C LEU A 210 15.09 40.65 8.99
N ALA A 211 15.62 40.05 7.91
CA ALA A 211 17.00 40.18 7.47
C ALA A 211 17.14 40.98 6.16
N ALA A 212 16.03 41.49 5.62
CA ALA A 212 15.95 42.43 4.50
C ALA A 212 15.66 43.84 5.04
#